data_AF-A0A523Z1V3-F1
#
_entry.id   AF-A0A523Z1V3-F1
#
_cell.length_a   1.000
_cell.length_b   1.000
_cell.length_c   1.000
_cell.angle_alpha   90.00
_cell.angle_beta   90.00
_cell.angle_gamma   90.00
#
_symmetry.space_group_name_H-M   'P 1'
#
loop_
_entity.id
_entity.type
_entity.pdbx_description
1 polymer ?
#
loop_
_entity_poly.entity_id
_entity_poly.type
_entity_poly.pdbx_seq_one_letter_code
_entity_poly.pdbx_strand_id
1 'polypeptide(L)'
;MSITDLTELAGRRSDPISKRLTKGLKPWGNTVAEGDEPGTFGIDKFGRNPTASAIGDVIQDEDGPIVIETVATAVELISSDAQDNPSGTGAKAILIQGVDINWNPIEEILATNGVTVSSSTTQEFLYVYRAKIKNSGAQRTAGHITIKKTGAGATMAMIYQGYGQTQKAVMPVFAGCKMYIDILRFEGSKTGSLVGEIMLMEYQLNEGIRVIHSLVFKDSDQKIIEWPEVPKVFQEKTLVWIEIRDAIASNVMTASFDGVMERYEDSTP
;
A
#
# COMPACT_ATOMS: atom_id res chain seq x y z
N MET A 1 -37.25 -2.70 52.52
CA MET A 1 -35.78 -2.57 52.33
C MET A 1 -35.46 -1.10 52.43
N SER A 2 -34.71 -0.70 53.46
CA SER A 2 -34.41 0.71 53.74
C SER A 2 -33.45 1.27 52.68
N ILE A 3 -33.54 2.57 52.38
CA ILE A 3 -32.60 3.28 51.48
C ILE A 3 -31.13 3.15 51.94
N THR A 4 -30.90 2.70 53.17
CA THR A 4 -29.59 2.41 53.75
C THR A 4 -28.91 1.14 53.18
N ASP A 5 -29.65 0.22 52.55
CA ASP A 5 -29.09 -1.03 51.97
C ASP A 5 -28.48 -0.85 50.56
N LEU A 6 -28.76 0.27 49.88
CA LEU A 6 -28.21 0.52 48.54
C LEU A 6 -26.79 1.11 48.57
N THR A 7 -26.37 1.68 49.70
CA THR A 7 -25.02 2.23 49.88
C THR A 7 -23.95 1.15 50.08
N GLU A 8 -24.31 -0.06 50.53
CA GLU A 8 -23.34 -1.15 50.71
C GLU A 8 -23.07 -1.94 49.42
N LEU A 9 -23.95 -1.85 48.43
CA LEU A 9 -23.73 -2.35 47.06
C LEU A 9 -22.97 -1.37 46.15
N ALA A 10 -22.93 -0.08 46.52
CA ALA A 10 -22.15 0.93 45.80
C ALA A 10 -20.66 0.95 46.20
N GLY A 11 -20.31 0.35 47.35
CA GLY A 11 -18.91 0.30 47.85
C GLY A 11 -18.05 -0.85 47.31
N ARG A 12 -18.60 -1.72 46.44
CA ARG A 12 -17.93 -2.96 46.02
C ARG A 12 -17.80 -3.14 44.51
N ARG A 13 -17.74 -2.04 43.76
CA ARG A 13 -17.48 -2.04 42.31
C ARG A 13 -16.53 -0.92 41.90
N SER A 14 -15.26 -1.10 42.22
CA SER A 14 -14.18 -0.57 41.38
C SER A 14 -12.88 -1.36 41.60
N ASP A 15 -12.98 -2.70 41.60
CA ASP A 15 -11.81 -3.46 41.17
C ASP A 15 -11.85 -3.47 39.65
N PRO A 16 -10.89 -2.82 38.97
CA PRO A 16 -10.85 -2.83 37.54
C PRO A 16 -10.30 -4.21 37.12
N ILE A 17 -11.19 -5.20 37.06
CA ILE A 17 -10.91 -6.47 36.39
C ILE A 17 -10.42 -6.17 34.95
N SER A 18 -10.88 -5.06 34.35
CA SER A 18 -10.40 -4.55 33.06
C SER A 18 -8.95 -3.99 33.07
N LYS A 19 -8.43 -3.48 34.19
CA LYS A 19 -7.02 -3.02 34.29
C LYS A 19 -6.07 -4.08 34.83
N ARG A 20 -6.58 -5.15 35.45
CA ARG A 20 -5.76 -6.27 35.95
C ARG A 20 -5.47 -7.32 34.86
N LEU A 21 -6.27 -7.36 33.79
CA LEU A 21 -6.02 -8.23 32.63
C LEU A 21 -5.05 -7.62 31.59
N THR A 22 -4.77 -6.32 31.63
CA THR A 22 -3.89 -5.65 30.66
C THR A 22 -2.42 -5.56 31.08
N LYS A 23 -2.08 -5.95 32.31
CA LYS A 23 -0.69 -5.96 32.79
C LYS A 23 0.02 -7.23 32.30
N GLY A 24 0.25 -7.32 30.99
CA GLY A 24 0.94 -8.43 30.33
C GLY A 24 0.41 -8.78 28.94
N LEU A 25 -0.76 -8.27 28.55
CA LEU A 25 -1.26 -8.42 27.18
C LEU A 25 -0.55 -7.40 26.29
N LYS A 26 0.26 -7.93 25.39
CA LYS A 26 0.93 -7.20 24.32
C LYS A 26 -0.13 -6.58 23.39
N PRO A 27 0.03 -5.34 22.90
CA PRO A 27 -0.87 -4.76 21.92
C PRO A 27 -1.04 -5.68 20.72
N TRP A 28 -2.27 -5.86 20.22
CA TRP A 28 -2.55 -6.81 19.14
C TRP A 28 -1.74 -6.54 17.86
N GLY A 29 -1.51 -5.28 17.50
CA GLY A 29 -0.62 -4.95 16.37
C GLY A 29 0.81 -5.51 16.53
N ASN A 30 1.31 -5.64 17.76
CA ASN A 30 2.62 -6.25 18.01
C ASN A 30 2.54 -7.79 17.89
N THR A 31 1.41 -8.43 18.24
CA THR A 31 1.25 -9.89 18.09
C THR A 31 1.21 -10.28 16.62
N VAL A 32 0.52 -9.48 15.79
CA VAL A 32 0.59 -9.57 14.32
C VAL A 32 2.03 -9.37 13.82
N ALA A 33 2.74 -8.34 14.29
CA ALA A 33 4.10 -8.03 13.84
C ALA A 33 5.15 -9.09 14.21
N GLU A 34 4.98 -9.77 15.34
CA GLU A 34 5.85 -10.89 15.75
C GLU A 34 5.43 -12.24 15.13
N GLY A 35 4.28 -12.28 14.45
CA GLY A 35 3.75 -13.50 13.83
C GLY A 35 3.04 -14.45 14.82
N ASP A 36 2.67 -13.95 16.00
CA ASP A 36 1.94 -14.71 17.01
C ASP A 36 0.46 -14.94 16.62
N GLU A 37 -0.07 -14.10 15.71
CA GLU A 37 -1.43 -14.17 15.18
C GLU A 37 -1.43 -14.90 13.81
N PRO A 38 -1.77 -16.20 13.76
CA PRO A 38 -1.63 -16.99 12.55
C PRO A 38 -2.49 -16.42 11.40
N GLY A 39 -1.93 -16.41 10.19
CA GLY A 39 -2.67 -15.98 9.00
C GLY A 39 -2.91 -14.47 8.89
N THR A 40 -2.36 -13.67 9.80
CA THR A 40 -2.42 -12.21 9.73
C THR A 40 -1.08 -11.60 9.31
N PHE A 41 -1.13 -10.44 8.64
CA PHE A 41 0.06 -9.66 8.32
C PHE A 41 -0.25 -8.17 8.27
N GLY A 42 0.66 -7.38 8.85
CA GLY A 42 0.57 -5.93 8.83
C GLY A 42 0.72 -5.36 7.42
N ILE A 43 -0.03 -4.30 7.16
CA ILE A 43 0.00 -3.55 5.91
C ILE A 43 0.38 -2.12 6.24
N ASP A 44 1.39 -1.62 5.54
CA ASP A 44 1.74 -0.20 5.47
C ASP A 44 2.02 0.11 4.00
N LYS A 45 1.14 0.93 3.43
CA LYS A 45 1.18 1.31 2.02
C LYS A 45 1.16 2.81 1.91
N PHE A 46 2.26 3.34 1.40
CA PHE A 46 2.48 4.76 1.20
C PHE A 46 2.92 5.04 -0.23
N GLY A 47 2.67 6.26 -0.68
CA GLY A 47 3.15 6.76 -1.96
C GLY A 47 3.34 8.26 -1.94
N ARG A 48 3.95 8.76 -3.01
CA ARG A 48 4.13 10.18 -3.27
C ARG A 48 3.75 10.44 -4.71
N ASN A 49 2.84 11.37 -4.94
CA ASN A 49 2.58 11.90 -6.26
C ASN A 49 3.24 13.29 -6.35
N PRO A 50 4.17 13.53 -7.29
CA PRO A 50 4.83 14.82 -7.45
C PRO A 50 3.98 15.87 -8.17
N THR A 51 2.98 15.45 -8.96
CA THR A 51 2.19 16.29 -9.86
C THR A 51 0.77 15.77 -10.04
N ALA A 52 -0.15 16.19 -9.17
CA ALA A 52 -1.54 15.75 -9.21
C ALA A 52 -2.38 16.35 -10.34
N SER A 53 -3.16 15.54 -11.05
CA SER A 53 -4.02 15.93 -12.17
C SER A 53 -5.49 16.14 -11.79
N ALA A 54 -6.25 16.81 -12.67
CA ALA A 54 -7.67 17.08 -12.48
C ALA A 54 -8.55 15.83 -12.68
N ILE A 55 -8.03 14.80 -13.33
CA ILE A 55 -8.77 13.58 -13.72
C ILE A 55 -8.65 12.50 -12.63
N GLY A 56 -7.63 12.58 -11.78
CA GLY A 56 -7.38 11.62 -10.72
C GLY A 56 -6.11 10.83 -11.00
N ASP A 57 -5.13 10.97 -10.12
CA ASP A 57 -3.89 10.19 -10.19
C ASP A 57 -3.75 9.31 -8.95
N VAL A 58 -3.12 8.16 -9.13
CA VAL A 58 -2.77 7.29 -8.01
C VAL A 58 -1.65 7.93 -7.20
N ILE A 59 -1.68 7.75 -5.89
CA ILE A 59 -0.55 8.09 -5.02
C ILE A 59 0.54 7.01 -5.19
N GLN A 60 1.41 7.23 -6.17
CA GLN A 60 2.51 6.34 -6.53
C GLN A 60 3.65 7.08 -7.25
N ASP A 61 4.82 6.44 -7.39
CA ASP A 61 5.99 7.01 -8.08
C ASP A 61 5.73 7.38 -9.56
N GLU A 62 4.70 6.85 -10.20
CA GLU A 62 4.29 7.22 -11.55
C GLU A 62 3.07 8.12 -11.55
N ASP A 63 3.05 9.10 -12.44
CA ASP A 63 1.83 9.88 -12.67
C ASP A 63 0.80 9.09 -13.48
N GLY A 64 -0.47 9.33 -13.18
CA GLY A 64 -1.59 8.83 -13.94
C GLY A 64 -2.62 8.05 -13.12
N PRO A 65 -3.78 7.76 -13.75
CA PRO A 65 -4.87 7.05 -13.12
C PRO A 65 -4.54 5.57 -12.89
N ILE A 66 -5.32 4.92 -12.04
CA ILE A 66 -5.22 3.47 -11.87
C ILE A 66 -5.58 2.78 -13.19
N VAL A 67 -4.80 1.78 -13.58
CA VAL A 67 -5.14 0.90 -14.71
C VAL A 67 -5.66 -0.40 -14.12
N ILE A 68 -6.91 -0.74 -14.43
CA ILE A 68 -7.50 -2.02 -14.04
C ILE A 68 -7.14 -3.06 -15.10
N GLU A 69 -6.25 -3.97 -14.73
CA GLU A 69 -5.78 -5.05 -15.58
C GLU A 69 -6.73 -6.25 -15.53
N THR A 70 -6.92 -6.89 -16.67
CA THR A 70 -7.76 -8.10 -16.82
C THR A 70 -6.96 -9.33 -17.27
N VAL A 71 -5.68 -9.14 -17.61
CA VAL A 71 -4.78 -10.17 -18.08
C VAL A 71 -3.46 -10.04 -17.34
N ALA A 72 -2.98 -11.13 -16.76
CA ALA A 72 -1.65 -11.18 -16.18
C ALA A 72 -0.60 -11.27 -17.29
N THR A 73 0.52 -10.57 -17.13
CA THR A 73 1.60 -10.55 -18.13
C THR A 73 2.96 -10.65 -17.46
N ALA A 74 3.93 -11.27 -18.13
CA ALA A 74 5.33 -11.15 -17.73
C ALA A 74 5.78 -9.68 -17.77
N VAL A 75 6.72 -9.33 -16.90
CA VAL A 75 7.29 -7.98 -16.80
C VAL A 75 8.80 -7.99 -17.04
N GLU A 76 9.32 -6.83 -17.42
CA GLU A 76 10.73 -6.58 -17.66
C GLU A 76 11.16 -5.26 -17.00
N LEU A 77 12.46 -5.12 -16.71
CA LEU A 77 13.05 -3.94 -16.10
C LEU A 77 13.79 -3.12 -17.16
N ILE A 78 13.78 -1.80 -17.00
CA ILE A 78 14.70 -0.89 -17.69
C ILE A 78 15.06 0.25 -16.73
N SER A 79 16.35 0.60 -16.65
CA SER A 79 16.81 1.79 -15.91
C SER A 79 17.06 2.96 -16.85
N SER A 80 16.94 4.18 -16.32
CA SER A 80 17.44 5.38 -16.99
C SER A 80 18.95 5.59 -16.82
N ASP A 81 19.65 4.76 -16.03
CA ASP A 81 21.09 4.87 -15.78
C ASP A 81 21.81 3.53 -15.99
N ALA A 82 22.98 3.59 -16.62
CA ALA A 82 23.78 2.41 -16.93
C ALA A 82 24.35 1.73 -15.67
N GLN A 83 24.47 2.43 -14.53
CA GLN A 83 25.00 1.90 -13.27
C GLN A 83 24.05 0.95 -12.54
N ASP A 84 22.76 0.92 -12.91
CA ASP A 84 21.83 -0.11 -12.43
C ASP A 84 21.98 -1.39 -13.24
N ASN A 85 23.11 -2.07 -13.07
CA ASN A 85 23.42 -3.34 -13.75
C ASN A 85 24.15 -4.28 -12.78
N PRO A 86 24.30 -5.58 -13.08
CA PRO A 86 24.84 -6.57 -12.14
C PRO A 86 26.28 -6.28 -11.68
N SER A 87 27.06 -5.57 -12.50
CA SER A 87 28.43 -5.14 -12.22
C SER A 87 28.56 -3.68 -11.78
N GLY A 88 27.46 -2.91 -11.80
CA GLY A 88 27.46 -1.48 -11.54
C GLY A 88 27.39 -1.10 -10.06
N THR A 89 27.41 0.21 -9.80
CA THR A 89 27.33 0.76 -8.44
C THR A 89 25.91 0.92 -7.92
N GLY A 90 24.91 0.92 -8.81
CA GLY A 90 23.49 1.07 -8.49
C GLY A 90 22.79 -0.23 -8.10
N ALA A 91 21.50 -0.34 -8.38
CA ALA A 91 20.73 -1.56 -8.14
C ALA A 91 21.12 -2.67 -9.11
N LYS A 92 21.38 -3.87 -8.57
CA LYS A 92 21.83 -5.05 -9.31
C LYS A 92 20.72 -6.06 -9.57
N ALA A 93 19.77 -6.15 -8.64
CA ALA A 93 18.60 -7.01 -8.76
C ALA A 93 17.43 -6.41 -7.99
N ILE A 94 16.23 -6.59 -8.53
CA ILE A 94 14.96 -6.11 -7.97
C ILE A 94 14.10 -7.31 -7.62
N LEU A 95 13.55 -7.34 -6.41
CA LEU A 95 12.44 -8.21 -6.03
C LEU A 95 11.14 -7.52 -6.44
N ILE A 96 10.37 -8.17 -7.29
CA ILE A 96 9.05 -7.74 -7.75
C ILE A 96 8.02 -8.54 -6.98
N GLN A 97 7.06 -7.87 -6.34
CA GLN A 97 5.99 -8.48 -5.59
C GLN A 97 4.65 -8.02 -6.17
N GLY A 98 3.77 -8.98 -6.43
CA GLY A 98 2.52 -8.74 -7.09
C GLY A 98 1.53 -9.87 -6.87
N VAL A 99 0.50 -9.92 -7.70
CA VAL A 99 -0.49 -11.00 -7.72
C VAL A 99 -0.64 -11.58 -9.11
N ASP A 100 -0.94 -12.88 -9.20
CA ASP A 100 -1.26 -13.56 -10.45
C ASP A 100 -2.72 -13.26 -10.90
N ILE A 101 -3.17 -13.89 -11.99
CA ILE A 101 -4.55 -13.77 -12.48
C ILE A 101 -5.60 -14.27 -11.47
N ASN A 102 -5.21 -15.16 -10.57
CA ASN A 102 -6.07 -15.72 -9.53
C ASN A 102 -6.03 -14.90 -8.23
N TRP A 103 -5.29 -13.78 -8.21
CA TRP A 103 -5.04 -12.93 -7.05
C TRP A 103 -4.20 -13.58 -5.94
N ASN A 104 -3.46 -14.64 -6.27
CA ASN A 104 -2.49 -15.21 -5.36
C ASN A 104 -1.24 -14.33 -5.32
N PRO A 105 -0.65 -14.07 -4.14
CA PRO A 105 0.58 -13.31 -4.05
C PRO A 105 1.73 -14.09 -4.68
N ILE A 106 2.49 -13.42 -5.55
CA ILE A 106 3.65 -13.96 -6.25
C ILE A 106 4.82 -12.98 -6.14
N GLU A 107 6.05 -13.49 -6.17
CA GLU A 107 7.24 -12.67 -6.22
C GLU A 107 8.34 -13.27 -7.10
N GLU A 108 9.08 -12.41 -7.81
CA GLU A 108 10.21 -12.82 -8.65
C GLU A 108 11.39 -11.86 -8.48
N ILE A 109 12.61 -12.40 -8.48
CA ILE A 109 13.83 -11.60 -8.48
C ILE A 109 14.34 -11.52 -9.92
N LEU A 110 14.53 -10.30 -10.40
CA LEU A 110 15.04 -10.04 -11.75
C LEU A 110 16.29 -9.17 -11.68
N ALA A 111 17.31 -9.54 -12.45
CA ALA A 111 18.54 -8.76 -12.56
C ALA A 111 18.27 -7.49 -13.39
N THR A 112 18.84 -6.37 -12.98
CA THR A 112 18.82 -5.13 -13.77
C THR A 112 19.79 -5.23 -14.95
N ASN A 113 19.63 -4.39 -15.98
CA ASN A 113 20.48 -4.40 -17.17
C ASN A 113 20.83 -2.98 -17.68
N GLY A 114 20.96 -2.03 -16.75
CA GLY A 114 21.21 -0.63 -17.00
C GLY A 114 20.14 -0.01 -17.91
N VAL A 115 20.59 0.71 -18.92
CA VAL A 115 19.72 1.34 -19.95
C VAL A 115 19.18 0.36 -20.99
N THR A 116 19.54 -0.92 -20.90
CA THR A 116 18.99 -1.99 -21.75
C THR A 116 17.89 -2.71 -20.99
N VAL A 117 16.89 -3.21 -21.72
CA VAL A 117 15.82 -4.03 -21.14
C VAL A 117 16.42 -5.33 -20.55
N SER A 118 15.96 -5.74 -19.37
CA SER A 118 16.36 -7.00 -18.74
C SER A 118 15.73 -8.21 -19.45
N SER A 119 16.02 -9.43 -18.98
CA SER A 119 15.14 -10.57 -19.30
C SER A 119 13.73 -10.32 -18.74
N SER A 120 12.73 -11.01 -19.30
CA SER A 120 11.38 -11.03 -18.74
C SER A 120 11.30 -11.94 -17.51
N THR A 121 10.30 -11.72 -16.67
CA THR A 121 9.93 -12.65 -15.61
C THR A 121 9.37 -13.95 -16.18
N THR A 122 9.48 -15.02 -15.39
CA THR A 122 8.83 -16.31 -15.67
C THR A 122 7.40 -16.34 -15.17
N GLN A 123 7.10 -15.62 -14.08
CA GLN A 123 5.76 -15.42 -13.57
C GLN A 123 5.07 -14.27 -14.30
N GLU A 124 3.75 -14.39 -14.41
CA GLU A 124 2.88 -13.36 -14.98
C GLU A 124 2.15 -12.62 -13.86
N PHE A 125 2.20 -11.30 -13.92
CA PHE A 125 1.64 -10.41 -12.90
C PHE A 125 0.37 -9.75 -13.44
N LEU A 126 -0.72 -9.85 -12.68
CA LEU A 126 -1.93 -9.04 -12.89
C LEU A 126 -1.72 -7.63 -12.33
N TYR A 127 -1.15 -7.52 -11.13
CA TYR A 127 -0.73 -6.25 -10.54
C TYR A 127 0.61 -6.38 -9.83
N VAL A 128 1.46 -5.36 -9.94
CA VAL A 128 2.67 -5.20 -9.12
C VAL A 128 2.37 -4.17 -8.02
N TYR A 129 2.39 -4.59 -6.76
CA TYR A 129 2.10 -3.71 -5.61
C TYR A 129 3.34 -3.26 -4.85
N ARG A 130 4.49 -3.91 -5.07
CA ARG A 130 5.78 -3.49 -4.52
C ARG A 130 6.91 -3.98 -5.40
N ALA A 131 7.91 -3.14 -5.63
CA ALA A 131 9.23 -3.60 -6.07
C ALA A 131 10.30 -2.98 -5.17
N LYS A 132 11.35 -3.74 -4.85
CA LYS A 132 12.45 -3.27 -3.99
C LYS A 132 13.79 -3.84 -4.41
N ILE A 133 14.85 -3.08 -4.15
CA ILE A 133 16.22 -3.55 -4.37
C ILE A 133 16.44 -4.81 -3.53
N LYS A 134 16.78 -5.92 -4.21
CA LYS A 134 17.20 -7.16 -3.57
C LYS A 134 18.71 -7.19 -3.36
N ASN A 135 19.46 -6.62 -4.31
CA ASN A 135 20.91 -6.51 -4.26
C ASN A 135 21.35 -5.18 -4.90
N SER A 136 22.30 -4.49 -4.28
CA SER A 136 22.87 -3.23 -4.78
C SER A 136 24.39 -3.26 -4.77
N GLY A 137 25.00 -2.36 -5.54
CA GLY A 137 26.39 -1.96 -5.36
C GLY A 137 26.54 -1.01 -4.16
N ALA A 138 27.33 0.04 -4.35
CA ALA A 138 27.63 1.03 -3.32
C ALA A 138 26.49 2.05 -3.09
N GLN A 139 25.50 2.08 -3.96
CA GLN A 139 24.40 3.06 -3.96
C GLN A 139 23.05 2.38 -4.10
N ARG A 140 21.97 3.16 -3.88
CA ARG A 140 20.59 2.76 -4.23
C ARG A 140 20.42 2.77 -5.77
N THR A 141 19.20 2.88 -6.29
CA THR A 141 19.00 3.04 -7.73
C THR A 141 19.77 4.26 -8.25
N ALA A 142 20.58 4.04 -9.29
CA ALA A 142 21.34 5.10 -9.95
C ALA A 142 20.49 5.89 -10.94
N GLY A 143 19.46 5.26 -11.50
CA GLY A 143 18.43 5.88 -12.33
C GLY A 143 17.02 5.46 -11.90
N HIS A 144 16.02 5.83 -12.70
CA HIS A 144 14.65 5.36 -12.53
C HIS A 144 14.54 3.94 -13.05
N ILE A 145 14.15 2.99 -12.20
CA ILE A 145 13.88 1.61 -12.64
C ILE A 145 12.41 1.47 -12.92
N THR A 146 12.08 1.24 -14.20
CA THR A 146 10.72 1.02 -14.68
C THR A 146 10.45 -0.48 -14.76
N ILE A 147 9.40 -0.95 -14.11
CA ILE A 147 8.84 -2.30 -14.26
C ILE A 147 7.67 -2.19 -15.24
N LYS A 148 7.85 -2.72 -16.44
CA LYS A 148 6.86 -2.62 -17.53
C LYS A 148 6.50 -4.00 -18.07
N LYS A 149 5.34 -4.11 -18.70
CA LYS A 149 4.94 -5.33 -19.42
C LYS A 149 5.96 -5.67 -20.51
N THR A 150 6.28 -6.95 -20.65
CA THR A 150 7.22 -7.44 -21.66
C THR A 150 6.87 -6.95 -23.06
N GLY A 151 7.88 -6.57 -23.84
CA GLY A 151 7.68 -6.10 -25.21
C GLY A 151 7.32 -4.62 -25.30
N ALA A 152 7.89 -3.80 -24.41
CA ALA A 152 7.64 -2.36 -24.33
C ALA A 152 6.16 -1.99 -24.11
N GLY A 153 5.45 -2.76 -23.28
CA GLY A 153 4.09 -2.43 -22.87
C GLY A 153 4.04 -1.38 -21.75
N ALA A 154 2.86 -1.22 -21.16
CA ALA A 154 2.59 -0.24 -20.11
C ALA A 154 3.45 -0.48 -18.85
N THR A 155 3.75 0.61 -18.13
CA THR A 155 4.39 0.54 -16.82
C THR A 155 3.41 0.02 -15.77
N MET A 156 3.89 -0.86 -14.87
CA MET A 156 3.12 -1.36 -13.73
C MET A 156 3.60 -0.75 -12.40
N ALA A 157 4.90 -0.49 -12.29
CA ALA A 157 5.53 0.12 -11.13
C ALA A 157 6.90 0.72 -11.49
N MET A 158 7.36 1.68 -10.69
CA MET A 158 8.63 2.37 -10.86
C MET A 158 9.30 2.54 -9.50
N ILE A 159 10.63 2.46 -9.50
CA ILE A 159 11.47 2.91 -8.38
C ILE A 159 12.18 4.17 -8.84
N TYR A 160 11.85 5.32 -8.24
CA TYR A 160 12.55 6.58 -8.53
C TYR A 160 14.05 6.49 -8.20
N GLN A 161 14.83 7.37 -8.82
CA GLN A 161 16.28 7.43 -8.64
C GLN A 161 16.59 7.77 -7.18
N GLY A 162 17.60 7.10 -6.61
CA GLY A 162 18.00 7.30 -5.21
C GLY A 162 17.06 6.65 -4.18
N TYR A 163 15.99 5.98 -4.62
CA TYR A 163 15.12 5.20 -3.76
C TYR A 163 15.51 3.71 -3.75
N GLY A 164 15.03 2.99 -2.73
CA GLY A 164 15.29 1.56 -2.58
C GLY A 164 14.09 0.68 -2.93
N GLN A 165 12.93 1.28 -3.17
CA GLN A 165 11.67 0.61 -3.41
C GLN A 165 10.65 1.55 -4.05
N THR A 166 9.60 0.97 -4.61
CA THR A 166 8.42 1.70 -5.07
C THR A 166 7.74 2.39 -3.88
N GLN A 167 7.37 3.65 -4.03
CA GLN A 167 6.37 4.35 -3.22
C GLN A 167 5.05 4.22 -3.99
N LYS A 168 4.15 3.36 -3.53
CA LYS A 168 2.89 3.02 -4.22
C LYS A 168 1.83 2.69 -3.17
N ALA A 169 0.84 3.56 -3.00
CA ALA A 169 -0.30 3.36 -2.11
C ALA A 169 -1.40 2.55 -2.81
N VAL A 170 -1.03 1.36 -3.29
CA VAL A 170 -1.93 0.40 -3.95
C VAL A 170 -1.71 -0.98 -3.34
N MET A 171 -2.76 -1.65 -2.90
CA MET A 171 -2.72 -3.00 -2.33
C MET A 171 -3.85 -3.87 -2.90
N PRO A 172 -3.54 -4.97 -3.58
CA PRO A 172 -4.53 -6.00 -3.84
C PRO A 172 -4.79 -6.79 -2.55
N VAL A 173 -6.05 -7.05 -2.25
CA VAL A 173 -6.45 -8.04 -1.25
C VAL A 173 -6.33 -9.41 -1.89
N PHE A 174 -5.45 -10.24 -1.34
CA PHE A 174 -5.13 -11.54 -1.92
C PHE A 174 -6.34 -12.48 -1.90
N ALA A 175 -6.33 -13.46 -2.80
CA ALA A 175 -7.27 -14.57 -2.74
C ALA A 175 -7.20 -15.26 -1.37
N GLY A 176 -8.36 -15.63 -0.83
CA GLY A 176 -8.47 -16.25 0.49
C GLY A 176 -8.21 -15.30 1.67
N CYS A 177 -8.12 -13.99 1.45
CA CYS A 177 -7.85 -13.00 2.49
C CYS A 177 -8.91 -11.88 2.53
N LYS A 178 -9.05 -11.25 3.69
CA LYS A 178 -9.76 -9.97 3.90
C LYS A 178 -8.77 -8.95 4.44
N MET A 179 -8.98 -7.68 4.11
CA MET A 179 -8.12 -6.59 4.55
C MET A 179 -8.91 -5.59 5.40
N TYR A 180 -8.29 -5.17 6.50
CA TYR A 180 -8.79 -4.16 7.41
C TYR A 180 -7.87 -2.94 7.32
N ILE A 181 -8.44 -1.77 7.02
CA ILE A 181 -7.73 -0.48 7.12
C ILE A 181 -8.28 0.26 8.34
N ASP A 182 -7.37 0.61 9.24
CA ASP A 182 -7.66 1.34 10.48
C ASP A 182 -7.13 2.78 10.46
N ILE A 183 -6.13 3.08 9.63
CA ILE A 183 -5.57 4.43 9.54
C ILE A 183 -5.40 4.85 8.08
N LEU A 184 -5.85 6.07 7.78
CA LEU A 184 -5.53 6.78 6.54
C LEU A 184 -4.79 8.07 6.92
N ARG A 185 -3.60 8.26 6.36
CA ARG A 185 -2.78 9.47 6.55
C ARG A 185 -2.61 10.19 5.23
N PHE A 186 -2.69 11.51 5.31
CA PHE A 186 -2.56 12.38 4.17
C PHE A 186 -1.74 13.60 4.58
N GLU A 187 -0.77 13.93 3.73
CA GLU A 187 0.04 15.14 3.83
C GLU A 187 0.18 15.77 2.46
N GLY A 188 -0.23 17.03 2.36
CA GLY A 188 -0.15 17.81 1.13
C GLY A 188 0.60 19.09 1.34
N SER A 189 1.53 19.37 0.43
CA SER A 189 2.17 20.68 0.32
C SER A 189 1.77 21.30 -1.00
N LYS A 190 0.81 22.23 -0.96
CA LYS A 190 0.40 22.99 -2.14
C LYS A 190 1.15 24.30 -2.28
N THR A 191 1.38 24.70 -3.53
CA THR A 191 1.77 26.07 -3.89
C THR A 191 0.55 26.77 -4.50
N GLY A 192 -0.12 27.65 -3.74
CA GLY A 192 -1.28 28.42 -4.19
C GLY A 192 -2.61 28.06 -3.49
N SER A 193 -3.63 28.89 -3.68
CA SER A 193 -4.91 28.81 -2.94
C SER A 193 -6.00 28.08 -3.71
N LEU A 194 -5.88 26.75 -3.82
CA LEU A 194 -6.90 25.87 -4.40
C LEU A 194 -7.21 24.65 -3.52
N VAL A 195 -8.41 24.13 -3.72
CA VAL A 195 -8.97 22.95 -3.07
C VAL A 195 -8.61 21.69 -3.87
N GLY A 196 -8.14 20.64 -3.21
CA GLY A 196 -7.99 19.32 -3.84
C GLY A 196 -8.74 18.24 -3.06
N GLU A 197 -8.89 17.07 -3.66
CA GLU A 197 -9.58 15.93 -3.08
C GLU A 197 -8.64 14.72 -3.04
N ILE A 198 -8.66 14.00 -1.93
CA ILE A 198 -8.00 12.70 -1.77
C ILE A 198 -9.06 11.64 -1.48
N MET A 199 -8.93 10.48 -2.10
CA MET A 199 -9.90 9.41 -2.03
C MET A 199 -9.23 8.07 -1.72
N LEU A 200 -9.84 7.32 -0.82
CA LEU A 200 -9.61 5.88 -0.70
C LEU A 200 -10.59 5.18 -1.66
N MET A 201 -10.03 4.41 -2.57
CA MET A 201 -10.74 3.81 -3.69
C MET A 201 -10.68 2.29 -3.61
N GLU A 202 -11.70 1.63 -4.15
CA GLU A 202 -11.70 0.18 -4.35
C GLU A 202 -12.18 -0.23 -5.74
N TYR A 203 -11.71 -1.39 -6.16
CA TYR A 203 -12.24 -2.16 -7.28
C TYR A 203 -12.27 -3.63 -6.87
N GLN A 204 -13.45 -4.16 -6.59
CA GLN A 204 -13.62 -5.61 -6.42
C GLN A 204 -13.77 -6.26 -7.81
N LEU A 205 -13.14 -7.41 -8.01
CA LEU A 205 -13.14 -8.12 -9.28
C LEU A 205 -14.57 -8.27 -9.83
N ASN A 206 -14.78 -7.82 -11.08
CA ASN A 206 -16.07 -7.78 -11.80
C ASN A 206 -17.10 -6.78 -11.25
N GLU A 207 -16.75 -5.91 -10.31
CA GLU A 207 -17.59 -4.81 -9.86
C GLU A 207 -17.14 -3.46 -10.46
N GLY A 208 -17.84 -2.39 -10.12
CA GLY A 208 -17.45 -1.02 -10.48
C GLY A 208 -16.40 -0.46 -9.50
N ILE A 209 -15.64 0.53 -9.95
CA ILE A 209 -14.78 1.34 -9.08
C ILE A 209 -15.67 2.14 -8.11
N ARG A 210 -15.31 2.16 -6.82
CA ARG A 210 -16.02 2.91 -5.78
C ARG A 210 -15.09 3.81 -4.98
N VAL A 211 -15.60 4.97 -4.60
CA VAL A 211 -15.00 5.84 -3.59
C VAL A 211 -15.50 5.38 -2.22
N ILE A 212 -14.58 5.00 -1.33
CA ILE A 212 -14.90 4.48 0.01
C ILE A 212 -14.82 5.57 1.06
N HIS A 213 -13.89 6.50 0.86
CA HIS A 213 -13.76 7.69 1.66
C HIS A 213 -13.18 8.80 0.80
N SER A 214 -13.64 10.04 1.00
CA SER A 214 -12.97 11.19 0.40
C SER A 214 -12.84 12.32 1.41
N LEU A 215 -11.75 13.08 1.24
CA LEU A 215 -11.46 14.26 2.02
C LEU A 215 -11.04 15.37 1.09
N VAL A 216 -11.45 16.57 1.47
CA VAL A 216 -11.04 17.79 0.80
C VAL A 216 -9.95 18.44 1.64
N PHE A 217 -8.91 18.92 0.98
CA PHE A 217 -7.82 19.66 1.61
C PHE A 217 -7.61 21.00 0.92
N LYS A 218 -7.01 21.94 1.64
CA LYS A 218 -6.72 23.30 1.17
C LYS A 218 -5.34 23.73 1.65
N ASP A 219 -4.59 24.42 0.79
CA ASP A 219 -3.25 24.92 1.09
C ASP A 219 -2.32 23.78 1.57
N SER A 220 -1.43 24.04 2.54
CA SER A 220 -0.67 22.98 3.21
C SER A 220 -1.50 22.39 4.35
N ASP A 221 -1.81 21.11 4.26
CA ASP A 221 -2.71 20.45 5.21
C ASP A 221 -2.26 19.02 5.49
N GLN A 222 -2.51 18.59 6.72
CA GLN A 222 -2.34 17.22 7.16
C GLN A 222 -3.68 16.71 7.69
N LYS A 223 -4.07 15.51 7.25
CA LYS A 223 -5.24 14.81 7.77
C LYS A 223 -4.86 13.40 8.17
N ILE A 224 -5.37 13.00 9.33
CA ILE A 224 -5.27 11.64 9.82
C ILE A 224 -6.71 11.22 10.13
N ILE A 225 -7.13 10.12 9.53
CA ILE A 225 -8.40 9.47 9.84
C ILE A 225 -8.08 8.13 10.47
N GLU A 226 -8.69 7.89 11.62
CA GLU A 226 -8.56 6.64 12.36
C GLU A 226 -9.95 6.00 12.45
N TRP A 227 -10.02 4.71 12.16
CA TRP A 227 -11.20 3.86 12.30
C TRP A 227 -10.93 2.69 13.26
N PRO A 228 -10.45 2.93 14.49
CA PRO A 228 -10.01 1.84 15.38
C PRO A 228 -11.17 0.96 15.87
N GLU A 229 -12.39 1.51 15.94
CA GLU A 229 -13.58 0.78 16.43
C GLU A 229 -14.34 0.05 15.33
N VAL A 230 -14.34 0.61 14.11
CA VAL A 230 -15.08 0.08 12.95
C VAL A 230 -14.19 0.21 11.70
N PRO A 231 -13.17 -0.66 11.55
CA PRO A 231 -12.23 -0.58 10.44
C PRO A 231 -12.93 -0.75 9.10
N LYS A 232 -12.34 -0.18 8.05
CA LYS A 232 -12.81 -0.42 6.68
C LYS A 232 -12.38 -1.81 6.24
N VAL A 233 -13.35 -2.64 5.86
CA VAL A 233 -13.12 -4.03 5.47
C VAL A 233 -13.24 -4.18 3.96
N PHE A 234 -12.24 -4.81 3.36
CA PHE A 234 -12.18 -5.12 1.93
C PHE A 234 -12.09 -6.63 1.75
N GLN A 235 -12.89 -7.18 0.84
CA GLN A 235 -12.92 -8.61 0.56
C GLN A 235 -11.75 -9.02 -0.35
N GLU A 236 -11.48 -10.33 -0.42
CA GLU A 236 -10.52 -10.86 -1.39
C GLU A 236 -10.79 -10.36 -2.80
N LYS A 237 -9.74 -10.34 -3.63
CA LYS A 237 -9.84 -9.94 -5.04
C LYS A 237 -10.33 -8.50 -5.23
N THR A 238 -9.94 -7.65 -4.27
CA THR A 238 -10.21 -6.21 -4.29
C THR A 238 -8.91 -5.45 -4.43
N LEU A 239 -8.82 -4.56 -5.41
CA LEU A 239 -7.72 -3.60 -5.51
C LEU A 239 -8.10 -2.37 -4.69
N VAL A 240 -7.25 -1.97 -3.75
CA VAL A 240 -7.44 -0.78 -2.92
C VAL A 240 -6.31 0.19 -3.19
N TRP A 241 -6.64 1.46 -3.41
CA TRP A 241 -5.62 2.50 -3.63
C TRP A 241 -6.05 3.86 -3.09
N ILE A 242 -5.07 4.75 -2.98
CA ILE A 242 -5.31 6.16 -2.75
C ILE A 242 -5.19 6.91 -4.09
N GLU A 243 -6.21 7.71 -4.40
CA GLU A 243 -6.26 8.60 -5.55
C GLU A 243 -6.29 10.06 -5.09
N ILE A 244 -5.69 10.94 -5.88
CA ILE A 244 -5.72 12.38 -5.69
C ILE A 244 -6.29 13.07 -6.92
N ARG A 245 -7.14 14.07 -6.70
CA ARG A 245 -7.59 15.02 -7.72
C ARG A 245 -7.21 16.44 -7.35
N ASP A 246 -6.57 17.11 -8.29
CA ASP A 246 -6.21 18.50 -8.16
C ASP A 246 -6.20 19.23 -9.50
N ALA A 247 -6.79 20.41 -9.55
CA ALA A 247 -6.92 21.17 -10.80
C ALA A 247 -5.59 21.76 -11.31
N ILE A 248 -4.50 21.69 -10.53
CA ILE A 248 -3.17 22.18 -10.91
C ILE A 248 -2.12 21.07 -10.74
N ALA A 249 -1.48 20.70 -11.85
CA ALA A 249 -0.44 19.68 -12.00
C ALA A 249 0.93 20.02 -11.39
N SER A 250 0.98 20.70 -10.23
CA SER A 250 2.25 21.11 -9.60
C SER A 250 2.33 20.87 -8.10
N ASN A 251 1.40 20.11 -7.53
CA ASN A 251 1.33 19.88 -6.09
C ASN A 251 1.89 18.52 -5.71
N VAL A 252 2.76 18.52 -4.69
CA VAL A 252 3.39 17.32 -4.16
C VAL A 252 2.58 16.82 -2.98
N MET A 253 2.20 15.55 -3.07
CA MET A 253 1.23 14.96 -2.17
C MET A 253 1.69 13.57 -1.76
N THR A 254 1.58 13.28 -0.48
CA THR A 254 1.92 11.99 0.09
C THR A 254 0.74 11.46 0.87
N ALA A 255 0.51 10.16 0.77
CA ALA A 255 -0.53 9.52 1.55
C ALA A 255 -0.14 8.09 1.86
N SER A 256 -0.68 7.59 2.97
CA SER A 256 -0.53 6.21 3.37
C SER A 256 -1.82 5.66 3.96
N PHE A 257 -1.96 4.34 3.90
CA PHE A 257 -2.91 3.61 4.71
C PHE A 257 -2.21 2.48 5.43
N ASP A 258 -2.63 2.29 6.67
CA ASP A 258 -2.14 1.24 7.56
C ASP A 258 -3.29 0.27 7.86
N GLY A 259 -2.95 -0.98 8.15
CA GLY A 259 -3.95 -1.98 8.42
C GLY A 259 -3.40 -3.39 8.61
N VAL A 260 -4.30 -4.37 8.54
CA VAL A 260 -3.97 -5.80 8.64
C VAL A 260 -4.71 -6.56 7.56
N MET A 261 -4.02 -7.50 6.92
CA MET A 261 -4.66 -8.53 6.11
C MET A 261 -4.75 -9.81 6.94
N GLU A 262 -5.84 -10.55 6.78
CA GLU A 262 -6.12 -11.79 7.49
C GLU A 262 -6.62 -12.84 6.48
N ARG A 263 -6.06 -14.05 6.54
CA ARG A 263 -6.57 -15.21 5.81
C ARG A 263 -7.91 -15.66 6.37
N TYR A 264 -8.83 -16.11 5.53
CA TYR A 264 -10.05 -16.75 6.01
C TYR A 264 -9.70 -18.05 6.76
N GLU A 265 -10.40 -18.31 7.86
CA GLU A 265 -10.18 -19.46 8.77
C GLU A 265 -10.19 -20.83 8.04
N ASP A 266 -10.86 -20.91 6.89
CA ASP A 266 -11.01 -22.14 6.08
C ASP A 266 -10.13 -22.20 4.81
N SER A 267 -9.25 -21.22 4.59
CA SER A 267 -8.32 -21.25 3.45
C SER A 267 -7.12 -22.16 3.74
N THR A 268 -7.13 -23.40 3.21
CA THR A 268 -6.00 -24.32 3.37
C THR A 268 -4.74 -23.78 2.69
N PRO A 269 -3.52 -24.05 3.24
CA PRO A 269 -2.24 -23.64 2.66
C PRO A 269 -1.98 -24.16 1.25
#